data_AF-A0A9Y2L4R3-F1
#
_entry.id   AF-A0A9Y2L4R3-F1
#
_cell.length_a   1.000
_cell.length_b   1.000
_cell.length_c   1.000
_cell.angle_alpha   90.00
_cell.angle_beta   90.00
_cell.angle_gamma   90.00
#
_symmetry.space_group_name_H-M   'P 1'
#
loop_
_entity.id
_entity.type
_entity.pdbx_description
1 polymer ?
#
loop_
_entity_poly.entity_id
_entity_poly.type
_entity_poly.pdbx_seq_one_letter_code
_entity_poly.pdbx_strand_id
1 'polypeptide(L)'
;MRPVLHGDVISVARALLPLRAGKRRARCAQILAQADLAEAHVQRYGCLHRAYGNGSLMAAARGYPLADEPTFDDLGYCHCVVTVLLALINHGKGAA
;
A
#
# COMPACT_ATOMS: atom_id res chain seq x y z
N MET A 1 -2.16 6.14 -9.19
CA MET A 1 -1.40 6.28 -7.93
C MET A 1 -0.25 7.27 -8.14
N ARG A 2 0.11 8.06 -7.11
CA ARG A 2 1.29 8.95 -7.14
C ARG A 2 2.61 8.15 -7.13
N PRO A 3 3.77 8.75 -7.50
CA PRO A 3 5.06 8.08 -7.37
C PRO A 3 5.27 7.47 -5.99
N VAL A 4 5.70 6.22 -5.95
CA VAL A 4 5.84 5.43 -4.73
C VAL A 4 7.17 5.72 -4.05
N LEU A 5 7.13 6.06 -2.77
CA LEU A 5 8.29 6.35 -1.92
C LEU A 5 8.57 5.18 -0.97
N HIS A 6 9.77 5.16 -0.37
CA HIS A 6 10.12 4.16 0.63
C HIS A 6 9.10 4.09 1.79
N GLY A 7 8.70 5.25 2.32
CA GLY A 7 7.72 5.33 3.41
C GLY A 7 6.33 4.76 3.06
N ASP A 8 5.96 4.75 1.78
CA ASP A 8 4.74 4.07 1.32
C ASP A 8 4.86 2.56 1.47
N VAL A 9 5.98 1.99 1.01
CA VAL A 9 6.24 0.54 1.10
C VAL A 9 6.19 0.08 2.54
N ILE A 10 6.84 0.83 3.43
CA ILE A 10 6.86 0.57 4.89
C ILE A 10 5.46 0.67 5.49
N SER A 11 4.69 1.71 5.14
CA SER A 11 3.32 1.87 5.63
C SER A 11 2.40 0.72 5.21
N VAL A 12 2.51 0.26 3.95
CA VAL A 12 1.75 -0.90 3.47
C VAL A 12 2.22 -2.16 4.19
N ALA A 13 3.53 -2.40 4.31
CA ALA A 13 4.06 -3.59 4.97
C ALA A 13 3.58 -3.70 6.43
N ARG A 14 3.55 -2.59 7.16
CA ARG A 14 3.00 -2.51 8.53
C ARG A 14 1.50 -2.79 8.59
N ALA A 15 0.74 -2.42 7.55
CA ALA A 15 -0.67 -2.77 7.44
C ALA A 15 -0.90 -4.25 7.10
N LEU A 16 0.08 -4.93 6.48
CA LEU A 16 0.01 -6.36 6.18
C LEU A 16 0.45 -7.24 7.35
N LEU A 17 1.32 -6.74 8.23
CA LEU A 17 1.96 -7.52 9.28
C LEU A 17 0.97 -8.23 10.22
N PRO A 18 -0.13 -7.60 10.70
CA PRO A 18 -1.13 -8.26 11.54
C PRO A 18 -1.92 -9.38 10.83
N LEU A 19 -1.82 -9.46 9.50
CA LEU A 19 -2.60 -10.43 8.72
C LEU A 19 -1.87 -11.76 8.61
N ARG A 20 -2.66 -12.85 8.61
CA ARG A 20 -2.19 -14.18 8.20
C ARG A 20 -1.58 -14.12 6.80
N ALA A 21 -0.50 -14.87 6.57
CA ALA A 21 0.28 -14.84 5.32
C ALA A 21 -0.59 -14.94 4.05
N GLY A 22 -1.57 -15.85 4.02
CA GLY A 22 -2.47 -16.04 2.88
C GLY A 22 -3.35 -14.82 2.52
N LYS A 23 -3.55 -13.87 3.44
CA LYS A 23 -4.36 -12.67 3.21
C LYS A 23 -3.54 -11.44 2.80
N ARG A 24 -2.22 -11.48 2.95
CA ARG A 24 -1.34 -10.31 2.76
C ARG A 24 -1.35 -9.82 1.31
N ARG A 25 -1.25 -10.74 0.34
CA ARG A 25 -1.29 -10.38 -1.10
C ARG A 25 -2.60 -9.71 -1.50
N ALA A 26 -3.73 -10.28 -1.08
CA ALA A 26 -5.04 -9.72 -1.37
C ALA A 26 -5.22 -8.33 -0.75
N ARG A 27 -4.80 -8.13 0.51
CA ARG A 27 -4.84 -6.81 1.15
C ARG A 27 -3.92 -5.80 0.44
N CYS A 28 -2.72 -6.22 0.04
CA CYS A 28 -1.79 -5.37 -0.67
C CYS A 28 -2.40 -4.88 -2.00
N ALA A 29 -2.96 -5.78 -2.79
CA ALA A 29 -3.65 -5.42 -4.04
C ALA A 29 -4.81 -4.44 -3.81
N GLN A 30 -5.59 -4.62 -2.74
CA GLN A 30 -6.66 -3.69 -2.37
C GLN A 30 -6.13 -2.30 -2.04
N ILE A 31 -5.04 -2.19 -1.28
CA ILE A 31 -4.44 -0.89 -0.93
C ILE A 31 -3.94 -0.16 -2.19
N LEU A 32 -3.31 -0.88 -3.13
CA LEU A 32 -2.86 -0.32 -4.41
C LEU A 32 -4.05 0.22 -5.21
N ALA A 33 -5.12 -0.56 -5.36
CA ALA A 33 -6.33 -0.12 -6.05
C ALA A 33 -7.00 1.09 -5.37
N GLN A 34 -6.99 1.17 -4.04
CA GLN A 34 -7.50 2.33 -3.30
C GLN A 34 -6.67 3.59 -3.56
N ALA A 35 -5.34 3.48 -3.65
CA ALA A 35 -4.47 4.59 -4.01
C ALA A 35 -4.70 5.05 -5.46
N ASP A 36 -4.96 4.14 -6.39
CA ASP A 36 -5.34 4.48 -7.77
C ASP A 36 -6.67 5.23 -7.85
N LEU A 37 -7.70 4.73 -7.16
CA LEU A 37 -9.00 5.38 -7.09
C LEU A 37 -8.91 6.78 -6.46
N ALA A 38 -8.11 6.92 -5.41
CA ALA A 38 -7.87 8.21 -4.77
C ALA A 38 -7.20 9.21 -5.73
N GLU A 39 -6.18 8.76 -6.45
CA GLU A 39 -5.48 9.61 -7.42
C GLU A 39 -6.42 10.04 -8.56
N ALA A 40 -7.19 9.11 -9.13
CA ALA A 40 -8.16 9.43 -10.17
C ALA A 40 -9.22 10.44 -9.69
N HIS A 41 -9.68 10.32 -8.43
CA HIS A 41 -10.59 11.29 -7.84
C HIS A 41 -9.96 12.67 -7.67
N VAL A 42 -8.73 12.75 -7.14
CA VAL A 42 -8.01 14.02 -6.98
C VAL A 42 -7.81 14.69 -8.34
N GLN A 43 -7.42 13.94 -9.37
CA GLN A 43 -7.26 14.47 -10.72
C GLN A 43 -8.58 14.96 -11.32
N ARG A 44 -9.70 14.28 -11.05
CA ARG A 44 -11.01 14.62 -11.60
C ARG A 44 -11.71 15.78 -10.90
N TYR A 45 -11.61 15.85 -9.57
CA TYR A 45 -12.41 16.77 -8.76
C TYR A 45 -11.56 17.83 -8.03
N GLY A 46 -10.24 17.73 -8.08
CA GLY A 46 -9.32 18.67 -7.42
C GLY A 46 -9.32 18.57 -5.89
N CYS A 47 -9.97 17.55 -5.31
CA CYS A 47 -10.08 17.38 -3.87
C CYS A 47 -9.78 15.93 -3.42
N LEU A 48 -9.40 15.78 -2.15
CA LEU A 48 -9.00 14.50 -1.57
C LEU A 48 -10.15 13.48 -1.59
N HIS A 49 -9.83 12.22 -1.88
CA HIS A 49 -10.80 11.14 -1.78
C HIS A 49 -11.14 10.87 -0.31
N ARG A 50 -12.41 11.00 0.07
CA ARG A 50 -12.87 10.96 1.48
C ARG A 50 -12.41 9.73 2.26
N ALA A 51 -12.33 8.56 1.61
CA ALA A 51 -11.95 7.31 2.26
C ALA A 51 -10.47 6.91 2.09
N TYR A 52 -9.80 7.40 1.04
CA TYR A 52 -8.51 6.85 0.57
C TYR A 52 -7.40 7.90 0.47
N GLY A 53 -7.73 9.16 0.78
CA GLY A 53 -6.77 10.25 0.87
C GLY A 53 -6.37 10.85 -0.47
N ASN A 54 -5.07 11.06 -0.63
CA ASN A 54 -4.50 11.95 -1.65
C ASN A 54 -3.85 11.22 -2.84
N GLY A 55 -4.14 9.94 -3.05
CA GLY A 55 -3.54 9.14 -4.13
C GLY A 55 -2.18 8.50 -3.80
N SER A 56 -1.63 8.76 -2.61
CA SER A 56 -0.45 8.03 -2.11
C SER A 56 -0.81 6.68 -1.49
N LEU A 57 0.12 5.73 -1.59
CA LEU A 57 -0.02 4.42 -0.94
C LEU A 57 -0.03 4.51 0.57
N MET A 58 0.76 5.42 1.16
CA MET A 58 0.76 5.66 2.59
C MET A 58 -0.62 6.13 3.08
N ALA A 59 -1.27 7.06 2.37
CA ALA A 59 -2.60 7.52 2.75
C ALA A 59 -3.63 6.38 2.70
N ALA A 60 -3.58 5.55 1.65
CA ALA A 60 -4.45 4.38 1.53
C ALA A 60 -4.15 3.32 2.62
N ALA A 61 -2.87 3.05 2.92
CA ALA A 61 -2.46 2.10 3.95
C ALA A 61 -2.90 2.52 5.36
N ARG A 62 -2.85 3.82 5.68
CA ARG A 62 -3.30 4.37 6.97
C ARG A 62 -4.81 4.28 7.19
N GLY A 63 -5.59 3.87 6.19
CA GLY A 63 -6.98 3.44 6.37
C GLY A 63 -7.13 2.10 7.11
N TYR A 64 -6.01 1.41 7.39
CA TYR A 64 -5.96 0.14 8.12
C TYR A 64 -5.16 0.26 9.42
N PRO A 65 -5.31 -0.68 10.37
CA PRO A 65 -4.40 -0.76 11.51
C PRO A 65 -2.97 -1.01 11.04
N LEU A 66 -2.06 -0.11 11.40
CA LEU A 66 -0.62 -0.28 11.18
C LEU A 66 -0.01 -0.85 12.46
N ALA A 67 0.65 -2.01 12.35
CA ALA A 67 1.50 -2.49 13.43
C ALA A 67 2.62 -1.47 13.73
N ASP A 68 3.20 -1.52 14.92
CA ASP A 68 4.49 -0.85 15.16
C ASP A 68 5.53 -1.34 14.16
N GLU A 69 6.45 -0.46 13.80
CA GLU A 69 7.47 -0.79 12.81
C GLU A 69 8.56 -1.65 13.44
N PRO A 70 8.72 -2.92 13.01
CA PRO A 70 9.80 -3.77 13.49
C PRO A 70 11.07 -3.56 12.65
N THR A 71 12.18 -4.15 13.08
CA THR A 71 13.41 -4.23 12.28
C THR A 71 13.30 -5.31 11.21
N PHE A 72 14.25 -5.35 10.27
CA PHE A 72 14.34 -6.43 9.28
C PHE A 72 14.78 -7.79 9.85
N ASP A 73 15.04 -7.89 11.15
CA ASP A 73 15.24 -9.18 11.83
C ASP A 73 13.92 -9.96 11.96
N ASP A 74 12.77 -9.26 11.87
CA ASP A 74 11.45 -9.89 11.78
C ASP A 74 11.20 -10.41 10.36
N LEU A 75 11.33 -11.73 10.18
CA LEU A 75 11.07 -12.39 8.89
C LEU A 75 9.62 -12.23 8.41
N GLY A 76 8.67 -12.10 9.33
CA GLY A 76 7.27 -11.80 9.03
C GLY A 76 7.11 -10.43 8.39
N TYR A 77 7.87 -9.44 8.87
CA TYR A 77 7.95 -8.10 8.29
C TYR A 77 8.68 -8.08 6.95
N CYS A 78 9.83 -8.76 6.84
CA CYS A 78 10.55 -8.94 5.57
C CYS A 78 9.63 -9.51 4.48
N HIS A 79 8.84 -10.55 4.79
CA HIS A 79 7.85 -11.09 3.86
C HIS A 79 6.77 -10.07 3.48
N CYS A 80 6.36 -9.19 4.38
CA CYS A 80 5.42 -8.12 4.07
C CYS A 80 6.04 -7.13 3.10
N VAL A 81 7.26 -6.66 3.35
CA VAL A 81 7.98 -5.73 2.46
C VAL A 81 8.17 -6.34 1.07
N VAL A 82 8.63 -7.59 0.99
CA VAL A 82 8.76 -8.32 -0.29
C VAL A 82 7.39 -8.45 -0.99
N THR A 83 6.31 -8.73 -0.25
CA THR A 83 4.96 -8.80 -0.82
C THR A 83 4.57 -7.48 -1.48
N VAL A 84 4.88 -6.33 -0.86
CA VAL A 84 4.59 -5.01 -1.43
C VAL A 84 5.42 -4.75 -2.68
N LEU A 85 6.72 -5.02 -2.64
CA LEU A 85 7.61 -4.82 -3.80
C LEU A 85 7.19 -5.69 -5.00
N LEU A 86 6.85 -6.96 -4.76
CA LEU A 86 6.33 -7.84 -5.82
C LEU A 86 5.00 -7.35 -6.38
N ALA A 87 4.10 -6.83 -5.53
CA ALA A 87 2.84 -6.25 -5.97
C ALA A 87 3.08 -5.01 -6.84
N LEU A 88 4.02 -4.14 -6.47
CA LEU A 88 4.40 -2.95 -7.25
C LEU A 88 5.00 -3.32 -8.62
N ILE A 89 5.89 -4.31 -8.66
CA ILE A 89 6.46 -4.82 -9.92
C ILE A 89 5.36 -5.32 -10.85
N ASN A 90 4.37 -6.05 -10.31
CA ASN A 90 3.26 -6.57 -11.11
C ASN A 90 2.28 -5.47 -11.54
N HIS A 91 2.06 -4.48 -10.68
CA HIS A 91 1.19 -3.34 -10.97
C HIS A 91 1.78 -2.43 -12.07
N GLY A 92 3.09 -2.15 -12.01
CA GLY A 92 3.80 -1.38 -13.02
C GLY A 92 3.84 -2.03 -14.41
N LYS A 93 3.80 -3.37 -14.48
CA LYS A 93 3.70 -4.11 -15.76
C LYS A 93 2.33 -3.97 -16.45
N GLY A 94 1.28 -3.55 -15.73
CA GLY A 94 -0.05 -3.32 -16.30
C GLY A 94 -0.29 -1.88 -16.76
N ALA A 95 0.67 -0.98 -16.51
CA ALA A 95 0.60 0.44 -16.89
C ALA A 95 1.54 0.81 -18.05
N ALA A 96 2.27 -0.18 -18.60
CA ALA A 96 3.18 -0.06 -19.73
C ALA A 96 2.60 -0.71 -20.99
#